data_AF-A0A4R6QBA4-F1
#
_entry.id   AF-A0A4R6QBA4-F1
#
_cell.length_a   1.000
_cell.length_b   1.000
_cell.length_c   1.000
_cell.angle_alpha   90.00
_cell.angle_beta   90.00
_cell.angle_gamma   90.00
#
_symmetry.space_group_name_H-M   'P 1'
#
loop_
_entity.id
_entity.type
_entity.pdbx_description
1 polymer ?
#
loop_
_entity_poly.entity_id
_entity_poly.type
_entity_poly.pdbx_seq_one_letter_code
_entity_poly.pdbx_strand_id
1 'polypeptide(L)'
;MKKSIKIFSLFFSLLCFISCDSSDDNDVNQNELLAKYTFVKESVSSATVTFINTSENADSYLWDFGDNTTSTAQNPVKTFTQTGEYSVKLTARNSATGASSIYTSNVSVFVFAGGLVSNGNFESGATPWTLGVTNAIPSTTLVSQGGNTYFSVNVAAAGNPYDVNLSQVGINMTQGKTYRLTFDGWSNVNRSMIVGIGLSGNPFTNQSVTSNLTTTVQNFSIDLVANFTSTNSRVIFDMGAAIGTVNIDNVTLVELP
;
A
#
# COMPACT_ATOMS: atom_id res chain seq x y z
N MET A 1 2.90 -62.42 39.09
CA MET A 1 1.50 -61.93 39.08
C MET A 1 1.48 -60.67 38.24
N LYS A 2 0.66 -60.43 37.20
CA LYS A 2 -0.41 -61.16 36.50
C LYS A 2 -0.22 -60.82 34.99
N LYS A 3 -0.46 -61.64 33.96
CA LYS A 3 -0.96 -63.02 33.80
C LYS A 3 -0.20 -63.63 32.58
N SER A 4 -0.86 -64.48 31.78
CA SER A 4 -0.51 -64.96 30.43
C SER A 4 -1.81 -65.46 29.77
N ILE A 5 -1.91 -65.47 28.43
CA ILE A 5 -2.67 -66.45 27.63
C ILE A 5 -2.19 -66.38 26.16
N LYS A 6 -2.11 -67.55 25.51
CA LYS A 6 -1.64 -67.80 24.13
C LYS A 6 -2.83 -68.14 23.21
N ILE A 7 -2.61 -68.28 21.89
CA ILE A 7 -3.10 -69.33 20.95
C ILE A 7 -2.73 -68.89 19.50
N PHE A 8 -1.93 -69.64 18.71
CA PHE A 8 -2.28 -70.78 17.80
C PHE A 8 -3.20 -70.34 16.61
N SER A 9 -3.04 -70.72 15.33
CA SER A 9 -2.00 -71.47 14.58
C SER A 9 -2.31 -71.49 13.05
N LEU A 10 -1.33 -71.98 12.27
CA LEU A 10 -1.45 -72.72 10.99
C LEU A 10 -1.49 -72.03 9.61
N PHE A 11 -0.77 -72.69 8.70
CA PHE A 11 -0.53 -72.45 7.26
C PHE A 11 -1.76 -72.47 6.36
N PHE A 12 -1.69 -71.73 5.24
CA PHE A 12 -2.00 -72.31 3.93
C PHE A 12 -1.12 -71.70 2.83
N SER A 13 -0.62 -72.52 1.92
CA SER A 13 0.17 -72.12 0.75
C SER A 13 -0.66 -72.31 -0.50
N LEU A 14 -0.69 -71.32 -1.39
CA LEU A 14 -1.12 -71.54 -2.77
C LEU A 14 -0.25 -70.70 -3.73
N LEU A 15 0.66 -71.38 -4.43
CA LEU A 15 1.28 -70.82 -5.63
C LEU A 15 0.19 -70.67 -6.70
N CYS A 16 0.07 -69.48 -7.26
CA CYS A 16 -0.60 -69.27 -8.55
C CYS A 16 0.44 -68.68 -9.51
N PHE A 17 0.62 -69.30 -10.67
CA PHE A 17 1.57 -68.88 -11.69
C PHE A 17 0.84 -68.19 -12.85
N ILE A 18 1.47 -67.12 -13.36
CA ILE A 18 1.24 -66.52 -14.70
C ILE A 18 -0.06 -65.72 -14.87
N SER A 19 0.07 -64.39 -14.95
CA SER A 19 0.06 -63.73 -16.26
C SER A 19 0.93 -62.48 -16.23
N CYS A 20 1.67 -62.25 -17.32
CA CYS A 20 2.20 -60.94 -17.63
C CYS A 20 1.03 -60.08 -18.14
N ASP A 21 0.91 -58.85 -17.67
CA ASP A 21 0.44 -57.75 -18.52
C ASP A 21 1.19 -56.48 -18.13
N SER A 22 1.40 -55.61 -19.11
CA SER A 22 2.36 -54.52 -19.07
C SER A 22 1.68 -53.16 -19.12
N SER A 23 2.03 -52.28 -18.19
CA SER A 23 2.14 -50.84 -18.47
C SER A 23 2.85 -50.13 -17.31
N ASP A 24 3.65 -49.13 -17.66
CA ASP A 24 4.42 -48.26 -16.77
C ASP A 24 3.76 -47.89 -15.43
N ASP A 25 4.47 -48.16 -14.34
CA ASP A 25 4.44 -47.34 -13.11
C ASP A 25 5.69 -46.44 -13.08
N ASN A 26 5.95 -45.80 -14.21
CA ASN A 26 6.66 -44.53 -14.25
C ASN A 26 5.59 -43.44 -14.16
N ASP A 27 5.20 -43.06 -12.95
CA ASP A 27 4.37 -41.87 -12.72
C ASP A 27 5.17 -40.61 -13.08
N VAL A 28 5.19 -40.29 -14.39
CA VAL A 28 5.87 -39.12 -14.93
C VAL A 28 5.01 -37.88 -14.65
N ASN A 29 5.28 -37.20 -13.55
CA ASN A 29 4.90 -35.79 -13.44
C ASN A 29 5.88 -34.93 -12.62
N GLN A 30 7.05 -34.67 -13.21
CA GLN A 30 8.03 -33.67 -12.76
C GLN A 30 8.05 -32.45 -13.71
N ASN A 31 6.97 -32.20 -14.47
CA ASN A 31 6.95 -31.16 -15.50
C ASN A 31 5.57 -30.49 -15.68
N GLU A 32 4.78 -30.40 -14.60
CA GLU A 32 3.50 -29.69 -14.61
C GLU A 32 3.70 -28.20 -14.90
N LEU A 33 2.79 -27.61 -15.69
CA LEU A 33 2.78 -26.18 -15.98
C LEU A 33 2.18 -25.41 -14.81
N LEU A 34 3.00 -24.62 -14.12
CA LEU A 34 2.58 -23.81 -12.99
C LEU A 34 2.73 -22.32 -13.31
N ALA A 35 1.60 -21.60 -13.43
CA ALA A 35 1.64 -20.14 -13.49
C ALA A 35 2.01 -19.57 -12.11
N LYS A 36 2.90 -18.56 -12.08
CA LYS A 36 3.24 -17.84 -10.85
C LYS A 36 3.93 -16.50 -11.17
N TYR A 37 3.77 -15.52 -10.29
CA TYR A 37 4.54 -14.28 -10.34
C TYR A 37 4.76 -13.66 -8.96
N THR A 38 5.73 -12.76 -8.90
CA THR A 38 5.87 -11.74 -7.85
C THR A 38 5.83 -10.35 -8.49
N PHE A 39 5.81 -9.28 -7.69
CA PHE A 39 5.80 -7.91 -8.21
C PHE A 39 6.55 -6.95 -7.28
N VAL A 40 7.05 -5.86 -7.85
CA VAL A 40 7.70 -4.76 -7.14
C VAL A 40 6.97 -3.47 -7.52
N LYS A 41 6.63 -2.64 -6.52
CA LYS A 41 6.13 -1.29 -6.76
C LYS A 41 7.37 -0.38 -6.85
N GLU A 42 7.66 0.16 -8.03
CA GLU A 42 8.92 0.90 -8.28
C GLU A 42 8.99 2.20 -7.44
N SER A 43 7.89 2.94 -7.42
CA SER A 43 7.61 4.07 -6.53
C SER A 43 6.13 4.41 -6.70
N VAL A 44 5.31 4.35 -5.64
CA VAL A 44 3.85 4.49 -5.83
C VAL A 44 3.38 5.92 -6.12
N SER A 45 4.26 6.93 -6.08
CA SER A 45 4.02 8.23 -6.73
C SER A 45 3.82 8.13 -8.24
N SER A 46 4.31 7.06 -8.88
CA SER A 46 4.13 6.76 -10.30
C SER A 46 3.03 5.71 -10.58
N ALA A 47 2.42 5.14 -9.54
CA ALA A 47 1.51 3.98 -9.63
C ALA A 47 1.99 2.86 -10.57
N THR A 48 3.31 2.68 -10.66
CA THR A 48 3.94 1.73 -11.58
C THR A 48 4.43 0.49 -10.85
N VAL A 49 4.06 -0.67 -11.39
CA VAL A 49 4.34 -1.98 -10.84
C VAL A 49 5.07 -2.81 -11.90
N THR A 50 6.23 -3.35 -11.52
CA THR A 50 6.99 -4.32 -12.32
C THR A 50 6.60 -5.72 -11.89
N PHE A 51 6.12 -6.53 -12.82
CA PHE A 51 5.74 -7.91 -12.59
C PHE A 51 6.87 -8.85 -13.01
N ILE A 52 7.20 -9.81 -12.13
CA ILE A 52 8.28 -10.77 -12.29
C ILE A 52 7.66 -12.16 -12.40
N ASN A 53 7.74 -12.74 -13.58
CA ASN A 53 7.23 -14.07 -13.87
C ASN A 53 8.12 -15.13 -13.21
N THR A 54 7.47 -16.05 -12.49
CA THR A 54 8.11 -17.19 -11.81
C THR A 54 7.41 -18.50 -12.18
N SER A 55 6.78 -18.53 -13.36
CA SER A 55 6.05 -19.69 -13.87
C SER A 55 7.00 -20.78 -14.35
N GLU A 56 6.65 -22.02 -14.07
CA GLU A 56 7.42 -23.21 -14.44
C GLU A 56 6.80 -23.88 -15.67
N ASN A 57 7.66 -24.40 -16.56
CA ASN A 57 7.28 -25.15 -17.75
C ASN A 57 6.41 -24.40 -18.78
N ALA A 58 6.49 -23.07 -18.80
CA ALA A 58 5.76 -22.17 -19.71
C ALA A 58 6.64 -21.55 -20.80
N ASP A 59 6.09 -21.37 -22.00
CA ASP A 59 6.73 -20.65 -23.13
C ASP A 59 5.99 -19.37 -23.55
N SER A 60 4.76 -19.16 -23.06
CA SER A 60 3.92 -18.03 -23.46
C SER A 60 3.03 -17.55 -22.32
N TYR A 61 2.74 -16.24 -22.33
CA TYR A 61 2.14 -15.53 -21.20
C TYR A 61 1.06 -14.55 -21.67
N LEU A 62 -0.02 -14.44 -20.90
CA LEU A 62 -1.01 -13.38 -21.01
C LEU A 62 -1.33 -12.84 -19.62
N TRP A 63 -1.03 -11.56 -19.43
CA TRP A 63 -1.38 -10.78 -18.27
C TRP A 63 -2.68 -10.04 -18.51
N ASP A 64 -3.55 -10.06 -17.52
CA ASP A 64 -4.73 -9.21 -17.38
C ASP A 64 -4.58 -8.45 -16.06
N PHE A 65 -4.49 -7.13 -16.12
CA PHE A 65 -4.18 -6.29 -14.96
C PHE A 65 -5.44 -5.91 -14.16
N GLY A 66 -6.63 -6.39 -14.52
CA GLY A 66 -7.87 -6.07 -13.81
C GLY A 66 -8.39 -4.64 -14.05
N ASP A 67 -7.75 -3.86 -14.93
CA ASP A 67 -8.15 -2.50 -15.32
C ASP A 67 -8.59 -2.40 -16.80
N ASN A 68 -8.90 -3.55 -17.41
CA ASN A 68 -9.13 -3.75 -18.85
C ASN A 68 -7.89 -3.60 -19.75
N THR A 69 -6.68 -3.50 -19.19
CA THR A 69 -5.43 -3.59 -19.97
C THR A 69 -4.73 -4.94 -19.79
N THR A 70 -3.97 -5.35 -20.80
CA THR A 70 -3.32 -6.67 -20.90
C THR A 70 -1.89 -6.55 -21.40
N SER A 71 -1.06 -7.58 -21.18
CA SER A 71 0.27 -7.69 -21.79
C SER A 71 0.64 -9.13 -22.13
N THR A 72 1.49 -9.33 -23.13
CA THR A 72 2.10 -10.63 -23.47
C THR A 72 3.60 -10.70 -23.17
N ALA A 73 4.18 -9.62 -22.61
CA ALA A 73 5.57 -9.63 -22.17
C ALA A 73 5.78 -10.64 -21.03
N GLN A 74 6.95 -11.27 -20.96
CA GLN A 74 7.27 -12.18 -19.86
C GLN A 74 7.23 -11.45 -18.51
N ASN A 75 7.93 -10.32 -18.40
CA ASN A 75 7.99 -9.47 -17.21
C ASN A 75 7.50 -8.04 -17.55
N PRO A 76 6.19 -7.76 -17.49
CA PRO A 76 5.66 -6.46 -17.87
C PRO A 76 5.86 -5.40 -16.77
N VAL A 77 6.08 -4.16 -17.19
CA VAL A 77 5.96 -2.97 -16.36
C VAL A 77 4.61 -2.32 -16.67
N LYS A 78 3.82 -2.02 -15.64
CA LYS A 78 2.44 -1.53 -15.77
C LYS A 78 2.23 -0.32 -14.87
N THR A 79 1.87 0.80 -15.48
CA THR A 79 1.35 1.99 -14.80
C THR A 79 -0.17 1.93 -14.74
N PHE A 80 -0.71 2.10 -13.54
CA PHE A 80 -2.15 2.20 -13.27
C PHE A 80 -2.57 3.67 -13.18
N THR A 81 -3.79 3.99 -13.61
CA THR A 81 -4.29 5.38 -13.70
C THR A 81 -5.27 5.76 -12.60
N GLN A 82 -5.73 4.81 -11.78
CA GLN A 82 -6.62 5.03 -10.65
C GLN A 82 -6.10 4.31 -9.40
N THR A 83 -6.49 4.82 -8.22
CA THR A 83 -6.32 4.11 -6.95
C THR A 83 -7.32 2.95 -6.88
N GLY A 84 -6.89 1.79 -6.41
CA GLY A 84 -7.75 0.63 -6.22
C GLY A 84 -7.00 -0.67 -5.95
N GLU A 85 -7.75 -1.73 -5.68
CA GLU A 85 -7.21 -3.09 -5.66
C GLU A 85 -7.46 -3.77 -7.00
N TYR A 86 -6.37 -4.18 -7.65
CA TYR A 86 -6.41 -4.80 -8.96
C TYR A 86 -6.19 -6.30 -8.84
N SER A 87 -7.16 -7.10 -9.28
CA SER A 87 -7.02 -8.57 -9.33
C SER A 87 -6.23 -8.96 -10.57
N VAL A 88 -4.91 -8.94 -10.47
CA VAL A 88 -4.00 -9.21 -11.58
C VAL A 88 -3.94 -10.71 -11.82
N LYS A 89 -4.06 -11.13 -13.08
CA LYS A 89 -4.12 -12.52 -13.50
C LYS A 89 -3.05 -12.79 -14.56
N LEU A 90 -2.19 -13.77 -14.29
CA LEU A 90 -1.26 -14.36 -15.26
C LEU A 90 -1.83 -15.68 -15.76
N THR A 91 -2.03 -15.79 -17.08
CA THR A 91 -2.22 -17.07 -17.77
C THR A 91 -0.90 -17.48 -18.40
N ALA A 92 -0.31 -18.58 -17.93
CA ALA A 92 0.88 -19.18 -18.53
C ALA A 92 0.47 -20.37 -19.41
N ARG A 93 1.19 -20.61 -20.51
CA ARG A 93 0.92 -21.70 -21.46
C ARG A 93 2.20 -22.41 -21.87
N ASN A 94 2.04 -23.68 -22.24
CA ASN A 94 3.05 -24.49 -22.90
C ASN A 94 2.50 -24.91 -24.27
N SER A 95 3.13 -24.42 -25.34
CA SER A 95 2.71 -24.62 -26.72
C SER A 95 3.02 -26.03 -27.23
N ALA A 96 3.98 -26.73 -26.63
CA ALA A 96 4.33 -28.11 -27.00
C ALA A 96 3.34 -29.15 -26.44
N THR A 97 2.80 -28.92 -25.23
CA THR A 97 1.80 -29.81 -24.60
C THR A 97 0.36 -29.31 -24.75
N GLY A 98 0.17 -28.05 -25.14
CA GLY A 98 -1.14 -27.38 -25.15
C GLY A 98 -1.67 -27.01 -23.75
N ALA A 99 -0.89 -27.23 -22.69
CA ALA A 99 -1.30 -26.95 -21.32
C ALA A 99 -1.46 -25.43 -21.06
N SER A 100 -2.35 -25.10 -20.13
CA SER A 100 -2.57 -23.73 -19.64
C SER A 100 -2.74 -23.74 -18.12
N SER A 101 -2.12 -22.78 -17.43
CA SER A 101 -2.20 -22.59 -15.98
C SER A 101 -2.47 -21.12 -15.66
N ILE A 102 -3.12 -20.84 -14.53
CA ILE A 102 -3.55 -19.49 -14.15
C ILE A 102 -3.15 -19.20 -12.71
N TYR A 103 -2.60 -18.02 -12.48
CA TYR A 103 -2.32 -17.50 -11.14
C TYR A 103 -2.83 -16.07 -11.01
N THR A 104 -3.50 -15.78 -9.91
CA THR A 104 -4.13 -14.48 -9.63
C THR A 104 -3.69 -13.99 -8.26
N SER A 105 -3.32 -12.71 -8.16
CA SER A 105 -3.04 -12.04 -6.88
C SER A 105 -3.49 -10.58 -6.92
N ASN A 106 -3.98 -10.08 -5.79
CA ASN A 106 -4.44 -8.71 -5.68
C ASN A 106 -3.26 -7.76 -5.50
N VAL A 107 -3.26 -6.67 -6.25
CA VAL A 107 -2.26 -5.60 -6.22
C VAL A 107 -2.95 -4.30 -5.83
N SER A 108 -2.78 -3.88 -4.59
CA SER A 108 -3.30 -2.59 -4.09
C SER A 108 -2.40 -1.46 -4.59
N VAL A 109 -2.99 -0.56 -5.37
CA VAL A 109 -2.34 0.57 -6.04
C VAL A 109 -2.92 1.87 -5.50
N PHE A 110 -2.05 2.82 -5.19
CA PHE A 110 -2.43 4.19 -4.87
C PHE A 110 -1.91 5.13 -5.96
N VAL A 111 -2.82 5.82 -6.63
CA VAL A 111 -2.51 6.95 -7.52
C VAL A 111 -2.70 8.21 -6.69
N PHE A 112 -1.59 8.81 -6.28
CA PHE A 112 -1.63 10.08 -5.57
C PHE A 112 -1.93 11.23 -6.54
N ALA A 113 -3.21 11.56 -6.71
CA ALA A 113 -3.64 12.68 -7.56
C ALA A 113 -3.27 14.06 -6.97
N GLY A 114 -3.06 14.15 -5.64
CA GLY A 114 -2.44 15.24 -4.88
C GLY A 114 -3.14 16.61 -4.83
N GLY A 115 -3.75 17.03 -5.93
CA GLY A 115 -4.20 18.40 -6.12
C GLY A 115 -3.01 19.36 -6.08
N LEU A 116 -3.03 20.28 -5.12
CA LEU A 116 -2.00 21.29 -4.88
C LEU A 116 -0.89 20.81 -3.92
N VAL A 117 -1.02 19.61 -3.37
CA VAL A 117 -0.02 18.95 -2.51
C VAL A 117 0.69 17.86 -3.31
N SER A 118 1.99 17.69 -3.08
CA SER A 118 2.83 16.65 -3.71
C SER A 118 3.29 15.61 -2.67
N ASN A 119 3.41 14.33 -3.06
CA ASN A 119 3.88 13.24 -2.19
C ASN A 119 3.17 13.21 -0.80
N GLY A 120 1.86 13.47 -0.76
CA GLY A 120 1.07 13.47 0.48
C GLY A 120 0.73 12.08 1.01
N ASN A 121 1.10 11.05 0.26
CA ASN A 121 1.19 9.67 0.70
C ASN A 121 2.59 9.28 1.23
N PHE A 122 3.59 10.16 1.28
CA PHE A 122 4.92 9.90 1.87
C PHE A 122 5.77 8.77 1.25
N GLU A 123 5.34 8.21 0.12
CA GLU A 123 5.95 7.02 -0.49
C GLU A 123 7.20 7.32 -1.34
N SER A 124 7.42 8.59 -1.68
CA SER A 124 8.70 9.06 -2.24
C SER A 124 9.62 9.62 -1.14
N GLY A 125 9.51 9.08 0.07
CA GLY A 125 10.13 9.64 1.27
C GLY A 125 9.38 10.88 1.76
N ALA A 126 10.06 11.76 2.51
CA ALA A 126 9.39 12.89 3.16
C ALA A 126 9.35 14.18 2.32
N THR A 127 10.20 14.33 1.30
CA THR A 127 10.26 15.56 0.49
C THR A 127 8.94 15.76 -0.29
N PRO A 128 8.34 16.97 -0.36
CA PRO A 128 8.82 18.27 0.16
C PRO A 128 8.15 18.71 1.47
N TRP A 129 7.73 17.76 2.31
CA TRP A 129 7.19 18.06 3.64
C TRP A 129 8.29 18.51 4.62
N THR A 130 7.89 19.31 5.60
CA THR A 130 8.75 19.84 6.67
C THR A 130 8.15 19.55 8.04
N LEU A 131 9.01 19.25 9.01
CA LEU A 131 8.64 19.10 10.43
C LEU A 131 9.07 20.37 11.18
N GLY A 132 8.11 21.14 11.69
CA GLY A 132 8.33 22.51 12.15
C GLY A 132 8.55 23.48 10.98
N VAL A 133 9.25 24.58 11.24
CA VAL A 133 9.33 25.72 10.29
C VAL A 133 10.26 25.45 9.10
N THR A 134 11.40 24.78 9.31
CA THR A 134 12.43 24.57 8.27
C THR A 134 13.17 23.23 8.38
N ASN A 135 12.82 22.35 9.33
CA ASN A 135 13.60 21.12 9.51
C ASN A 135 13.16 20.07 8.48
N ALA A 136 14.15 19.45 7.84
CA ALA A 136 13.94 18.22 7.10
C ALA A 136 13.36 17.16 8.04
N ILE A 137 12.35 16.43 7.57
CA ILE A 137 11.70 15.35 8.32
C ILE A 137 12.74 14.22 8.54
N PRO A 138 13.05 13.84 9.79
CA PRO A 138 13.93 12.72 10.05
C PRO A 138 13.32 11.43 9.48
N SER A 139 14.13 10.58 8.84
CA SER A 139 13.63 9.30 8.28
C SER A 139 12.96 8.39 9.32
N THR A 140 13.31 8.55 10.60
CA THR A 140 12.67 7.88 11.75
C THR A 140 11.21 8.29 11.99
N THR A 141 10.69 9.29 11.26
CA THR A 141 9.30 9.73 11.30
C THR A 141 8.49 9.33 10.06
N LEU A 142 9.04 8.41 9.24
CA LEU A 142 8.28 7.63 8.27
C LEU A 142 8.22 6.17 8.72
N VAL A 143 7.07 5.53 8.53
CA VAL A 143 6.87 4.11 8.84
C VAL A 143 6.35 3.40 7.59
N SER A 144 7.09 2.40 7.11
CA SER A 144 6.67 1.54 6.00
C SER A 144 6.17 0.20 6.54
N GLN A 145 4.89 -0.11 6.32
CA GLN A 145 4.24 -1.35 6.74
C GLN A 145 3.28 -1.84 5.65
N GLY A 146 3.29 -3.15 5.33
CA GLY A 146 2.35 -3.73 4.36
C GLY A 146 2.52 -3.23 2.91
N GLY A 147 3.64 -2.58 2.58
CA GLY A 147 3.83 -1.94 1.27
C GLY A 147 3.07 -0.61 1.13
N ASN A 148 2.83 0.06 2.26
CA ASN A 148 2.39 1.44 2.40
C ASN A 148 3.38 2.20 3.32
N THR A 149 3.68 3.46 3.04
CA THR A 149 4.53 4.33 3.88
C THR A 149 3.76 5.54 4.35
N TYR A 150 3.83 5.89 5.64
CA TYR A 150 3.10 7.04 6.19
C TYR A 150 3.97 7.85 7.16
N PHE A 151 3.57 9.11 7.39
CA PHE A 151 4.20 9.96 8.40
C PHE A 151 3.77 9.54 9.81
N SER A 152 4.71 9.45 10.74
CA SER A 152 4.48 9.10 12.14
C SER A 152 5.39 9.88 13.09
N VAL A 153 4.84 10.60 14.07
CA VAL A 153 5.61 11.34 15.07
C VAL A 153 5.07 11.11 16.48
N ASN A 154 5.95 10.81 17.43
CA ASN A 154 5.60 10.73 18.84
C ASN A 154 5.74 12.10 19.52
N VAL A 155 4.62 12.67 19.98
CA VAL A 155 4.63 13.89 20.79
C VAL A 155 4.88 13.50 22.25
N ALA A 156 6.13 13.58 22.68
CA ALA A 156 6.58 13.11 23.99
C ALA A 156 6.14 14.02 25.17
N ALA A 157 5.92 15.31 24.90
CA ALA A 157 5.43 16.29 25.86
C ALA A 157 4.43 17.23 25.17
N ALA A 158 3.35 17.57 25.87
CA ALA A 158 2.38 18.55 25.37
C ALA A 158 2.92 19.98 25.54
N GLY A 159 2.77 20.80 24.51
CA GLY A 159 3.18 22.20 24.45
C GLY A 159 2.17 23.03 23.65
N ASN A 160 2.65 24.01 22.89
CA ASN A 160 1.80 24.72 21.93
C ASN A 160 1.45 23.78 20.74
N PRO A 161 0.30 23.96 20.08
CA PRO A 161 -0.08 23.14 18.92
C PRO A 161 1.00 23.09 17.81
N TYR A 162 1.68 24.19 17.57
CA TYR A 162 2.71 24.32 16.53
C TYR A 162 4.10 23.82 16.92
N ASP A 163 4.34 23.43 18.18
CA ASP A 163 5.66 22.95 18.64
C ASP A 163 6.05 21.63 17.95
N VAL A 164 5.05 20.84 17.54
CA VAL A 164 5.19 19.71 16.61
C VAL A 164 4.23 19.95 15.44
N ASN A 165 4.74 20.50 14.34
CA ASN A 165 3.97 20.80 13.14
C ASN A 165 4.45 19.98 11.94
N LEU A 166 3.54 19.42 11.14
CA LEU A 166 3.83 18.93 9.79
C LEU A 166 3.22 19.92 8.78
N SER A 167 4.00 20.31 7.77
CA SER A 167 3.58 21.24 6.71
C SER A 167 4.15 20.85 5.35
N GLN A 168 3.47 21.26 4.28
CA GLN A 168 4.06 21.41 2.95
C GLN A 168 3.88 22.86 2.52
N VAL A 169 4.99 23.53 2.19
CA VAL A 169 5.06 24.98 1.93
C VAL A 169 5.19 25.29 0.43
N GLY A 170 4.96 26.54 0.03
CA GLY A 170 5.02 26.94 -1.39
C GLY A 170 3.77 26.59 -2.19
N ILE A 171 2.64 26.32 -1.51
CA ILE A 171 1.36 26.03 -2.14
C ILE A 171 0.71 27.33 -2.63
N ASN A 172 0.36 27.38 -3.91
CA ASN A 172 -0.37 28.49 -4.50
C ASN A 172 -1.87 28.32 -4.22
N MET A 173 -2.44 29.23 -3.43
CA MET A 173 -3.88 29.30 -3.12
C MET A 173 -4.38 30.72 -3.34
N THR A 174 -5.57 30.83 -3.92
CA THR A 174 -6.22 32.10 -4.27
C THR A 174 -7.10 32.59 -3.13
N GLN A 175 -6.96 33.85 -2.73
CA GLN A 175 -7.78 34.42 -1.67
C GLN A 175 -9.28 34.36 -2.04
N GLY A 176 -10.12 33.96 -1.08
CA GLY A 176 -11.56 33.82 -1.24
C GLY A 176 -12.01 32.49 -1.87
N LYS A 177 -11.09 31.64 -2.37
CA LYS A 177 -11.42 30.29 -2.84
C LYS A 177 -11.51 29.29 -1.69
N THR A 178 -12.37 28.30 -1.87
CA THR A 178 -12.53 27.17 -0.94
C THR A 178 -11.65 26.01 -1.40
N TYR A 179 -10.90 25.43 -0.48
CA TYR A 179 -10.06 24.27 -0.69
C TYR A 179 -10.52 23.13 0.20
N ARG A 180 -10.59 21.91 -0.35
CA ARG A 180 -10.84 20.69 0.42
C ARG A 180 -9.52 20.02 0.74
N LEU A 181 -9.21 19.94 2.03
CA LEU A 181 -8.10 19.17 2.58
C LEU A 181 -8.62 17.80 3.01
N THR A 182 -8.08 16.72 2.43
CA THR A 182 -8.34 15.34 2.87
C THR A 182 -7.05 14.71 3.39
N PHE A 183 -7.17 13.78 4.33
CA PHE A 183 -6.07 12.95 4.81
C PHE A 183 -6.61 11.77 5.61
N ASP A 184 -5.83 10.71 5.70
CA ASP A 184 -6.06 9.63 6.67
C ASP A 184 -5.25 9.94 7.94
N GLY A 185 -5.88 9.78 9.11
CA GLY A 185 -5.25 10.13 10.38
C GLY A 185 -5.62 9.17 11.51
N TRP A 186 -4.65 8.83 12.36
CA TRP A 186 -4.84 8.04 13.57
C TRP A 186 -3.74 8.28 14.60
N SER A 187 -3.98 7.82 15.82
CA SER A 187 -3.06 7.95 16.95
C SER A 187 -2.93 6.63 17.73
N ASN A 188 -2.04 6.57 18.72
CA ASN A 188 -2.02 5.50 19.71
C ASN A 188 -2.97 5.76 20.90
N VAL A 189 -3.56 6.96 21.00
CA VAL A 189 -4.52 7.37 22.04
C VAL A 189 -5.59 8.28 21.42
N ASN A 190 -6.73 8.47 22.09
CA ASN A 190 -7.67 9.52 21.66
C ASN A 190 -7.08 10.90 21.97
N ARG A 191 -6.90 11.74 20.95
CA ARG A 191 -6.27 13.07 21.08
C ARG A 191 -6.70 14.01 19.96
N SER A 192 -6.46 15.31 20.13
CA SER A 192 -6.67 16.30 19.07
C SER A 192 -5.37 16.71 18.37
N MET A 193 -5.55 17.30 17.19
CA MET A 193 -4.58 18.14 16.49
C MET A 193 -5.35 19.28 15.79
N ILE A 194 -4.65 20.36 15.43
CA ILE A 194 -5.19 21.44 14.60
C ILE A 194 -4.79 21.17 13.14
N VAL A 195 -5.74 21.29 12.21
CA VAL A 195 -5.54 21.02 10.79
C VAL A 195 -6.04 22.19 9.96
N GLY A 196 -5.32 22.61 8.92
CA GLY A 196 -5.72 23.78 8.16
C GLY A 196 -4.88 24.15 6.93
N ILE A 197 -5.12 25.36 6.43
CA ILE A 197 -4.36 26.03 5.39
C ILE A 197 -3.97 27.44 5.88
N GLY A 198 -2.80 27.93 5.51
CA GLY A 198 -2.35 29.27 5.93
C GLY A 198 -1.03 29.72 5.34
N LEU A 199 -0.58 30.89 5.76
CA LEU A 199 0.71 31.45 5.36
C LEU A 199 1.89 30.79 6.08
N SER A 200 2.96 30.45 5.35
CA SER A 200 4.22 29.98 5.93
C SER A 200 5.19 31.12 6.26
N GLY A 201 4.66 32.15 6.93
CA GLY A 201 5.38 33.36 7.32
C GLY A 201 4.44 34.40 7.91
N ASN A 202 5.00 35.40 8.59
CA ASN A 202 4.26 36.54 9.16
C ASN A 202 3.31 37.17 8.10
N PRO A 203 2.01 37.38 8.38
CA PRO A 203 1.31 37.32 9.68
C PRO A 203 0.78 35.94 10.13
N PHE A 204 1.14 34.84 9.48
CA PHE A 204 0.66 33.47 9.79
C PHE A 204 -0.87 33.30 9.78
N THR A 205 -1.57 34.17 9.04
CA THR A 205 -3.01 34.06 8.78
C THR A 205 -3.34 32.68 8.22
N ASN A 206 -4.36 32.05 8.78
CA ASN A 206 -4.78 30.70 8.43
C ASN A 206 -6.30 30.54 8.56
N GLN A 207 -6.82 29.47 7.96
CA GLN A 207 -8.06 28.81 8.39
C GLN A 207 -7.71 27.41 8.87
N SER A 208 -8.15 27.07 10.06
CA SER A 208 -7.87 25.78 10.69
C SER A 208 -9.03 25.34 11.58
N VAL A 209 -9.10 24.03 11.81
CA VAL A 209 -10.10 23.37 12.66
C VAL A 209 -9.42 22.35 13.56
N THR A 210 -10.07 21.98 14.66
CA THR A 210 -9.63 20.85 15.50
C THR A 210 -10.10 19.55 14.89
N SER A 211 -9.17 18.64 14.59
CA SER A 211 -9.45 17.25 14.22
C SER A 211 -9.18 16.32 15.41
N ASN A 212 -10.13 15.44 15.71
CA ASN A 212 -10.03 14.48 16.81
C ASN A 212 -9.65 13.10 16.26
N LEU A 213 -8.44 12.65 16.59
CA LEU A 213 -7.90 11.34 16.25
C LEU A 213 -8.29 10.30 17.30
N THR A 214 -8.53 9.08 16.84
CA THR A 214 -8.71 7.87 17.66
C THR A 214 -7.59 6.86 17.41
N THR A 215 -7.70 5.69 18.04
CA THR A 215 -6.80 4.55 17.82
C THR A 215 -7.03 3.79 16.51
N THR A 216 -8.02 4.20 15.70
CA THR A 216 -8.36 3.62 14.40
C THR A 216 -8.14 4.63 13.30
N VAL A 217 -7.80 4.17 12.09
CA VAL A 217 -7.72 5.04 10.89
C VAL A 217 -9.06 5.74 10.66
N GLN A 218 -9.00 7.06 10.50
CA GLN A 218 -10.12 7.91 10.16
C GLN A 218 -9.78 8.73 8.92
N ASN A 219 -10.73 8.82 7.99
CA ASN A 219 -10.56 9.57 6.76
C ASN A 219 -11.22 10.95 6.96
N PHE A 220 -10.42 12.00 6.95
CA PHE A 220 -10.87 13.37 7.17
C PHE A 220 -11.10 14.10 5.85
N SER A 221 -12.08 14.99 5.83
CA SER A 221 -12.39 15.86 4.69
C SER A 221 -12.88 17.20 5.23
N ILE A 222 -12.13 18.27 4.97
CA ILE A 222 -12.30 19.58 5.60
C ILE A 222 -12.28 20.66 4.52
N ASP A 223 -13.36 21.44 4.42
CA ASP A 223 -13.46 22.57 3.50
C ASP A 223 -13.01 23.86 4.21
N LEU A 224 -12.06 24.57 3.60
CA LEU A 224 -11.36 25.72 4.18
C LEU A 224 -11.30 26.88 3.17
N VAL A 225 -11.71 28.08 3.57
CA VAL A 225 -11.70 29.26 2.69
C VAL A 225 -10.38 30.02 2.85
N ALA A 226 -9.56 30.14 1.81
CA ALA A 226 -8.29 30.86 1.89
C ALA A 226 -8.52 32.36 2.15
N ASN A 227 -8.37 32.81 3.40
CA ASN A 227 -8.58 34.21 3.80
C ASN A 227 -7.31 35.09 3.66
N PHE A 228 -6.29 34.58 2.97
CA PHE A 228 -4.95 35.16 2.80
C PHE A 228 -4.54 35.21 1.32
N THR A 229 -3.63 36.13 0.97
CA THR A 229 -3.01 36.23 -0.36
C THR A 229 -1.71 35.42 -0.41
N SER A 230 -1.41 34.68 -1.50
CA SER A 230 -0.33 33.68 -1.49
C SER A 230 0.58 33.63 -2.71
N THR A 231 1.88 33.56 -2.42
CA THR A 231 2.88 32.74 -3.15
C THR A 231 3.66 31.80 -2.21
N ASN A 232 3.30 31.75 -0.91
CA ASN A 232 4.00 30.98 0.13
C ASN A 232 3.02 30.49 1.22
N SER A 233 1.94 29.85 0.80
CA SER A 233 1.03 29.17 1.73
C SER A 233 1.43 27.72 1.95
N ARG A 234 0.77 27.10 2.93
CA ARG A 234 0.99 25.73 3.36
C ARG A 234 -0.31 25.05 3.77
N VAL A 235 -0.31 23.72 3.74
CA VAL A 235 -1.15 22.90 4.62
C VAL A 235 -0.53 22.86 6.03
N ILE A 236 -1.36 22.67 7.05
CA ILE A 236 -0.99 22.75 8.47
C ILE A 236 -1.50 21.49 9.18
N PHE A 237 -0.63 20.80 9.91
CA PHE A 237 -0.96 19.78 10.89
C PHE A 237 -0.21 20.08 12.19
N ASP A 238 -0.87 20.78 13.11
CA ASP A 238 -0.33 21.23 14.39
C ASP A 238 -0.70 20.23 15.50
N MET A 239 0.29 19.45 15.93
CA MET A 239 0.16 18.25 16.77
C MET A 239 0.75 18.42 18.18
N GLY A 240 1.40 19.53 18.51
CA GLY A 240 2.14 19.68 19.78
C GLY A 240 1.27 19.73 21.06
N ALA A 241 -0.04 19.97 20.95
CA ALA A 241 -0.91 20.27 22.10
C ALA A 241 -1.30 19.07 22.99
N ALA A 242 -0.99 17.84 22.57
CA ALA A 242 -1.30 16.62 23.33
C ALA A 242 -0.20 15.57 23.14
N ILE A 243 -0.04 14.69 24.12
CA ILE A 243 0.94 13.58 24.07
C ILE A 243 0.45 12.43 23.19
N GLY A 244 1.40 11.60 22.74
CA GLY A 244 1.16 10.37 21.98
C GLY A 244 1.56 10.48 20.51
N THR A 245 1.54 9.35 19.81
CA THR A 245 1.87 9.26 18.40
C THR A 245 0.74 9.84 17.55
N VAL A 246 1.09 10.63 16.54
CA VAL A 246 0.19 11.01 15.45
C VAL A 246 0.72 10.41 14.15
N ASN A 247 -0.17 9.82 13.37
CA ASN A 247 0.12 9.28 12.06
C ASN A 247 -0.78 9.97 11.02
N ILE A 248 -0.21 10.32 9.87
CA ILE A 248 -0.88 11.04 8.78
C ILE A 248 -0.48 10.38 7.45
N ASP A 249 -1.45 10.18 6.58
CA ASP A 249 -1.27 9.61 5.24
C ASP A 249 -2.27 10.21 4.23
N ASN A 250 -2.08 9.94 2.93
CA ASN A 250 -2.99 10.27 1.82
C ASN A 250 -3.48 11.73 1.79
N VAL A 251 -2.60 12.67 2.12
CA VAL A 251 -2.95 14.09 2.21
C VAL A 251 -3.17 14.72 0.84
N THR A 252 -4.38 15.17 0.52
CA THR A 252 -4.68 15.92 -0.72
C THR A 252 -5.24 17.30 -0.41
N LEU A 253 -4.99 18.26 -1.31
CA LEU A 253 -5.59 19.60 -1.23
C LEU A 253 -6.11 20.01 -2.61
N VAL A 254 -7.42 20.14 -2.78
CA VAL A 254 -8.03 20.50 -4.08
C VAL A 254 -8.82 21.81 -3.97
N GLU A 255 -8.75 22.67 -4.99
CA GLU A 255 -9.68 23.80 -5.11
C GLU A 255 -11.08 23.28 -5.44
N LEU A 256 -12.10 23.81 -4.75
CA LEU A 256 -13.50 23.53 -5.09
C LEU A 256 -14.03 24.55 -6.11
N PRO A 257 -15.02 24.17 -6.95
CA PRO A 257 -15.62 25.05 -7.96
C PRO A 257 -16.15 26.39 -7.41
#